data_AF-A0A953QQP3-F1
#
_entry.id   AF-A0A953QQP3-F1
#
_cell.length_a   1.000
_cell.length_b   1.000
_cell.length_c   1.000
_cell.angle_alpha   90.00
_cell.angle_beta   90.00
_cell.angle_gamma   90.00
#
_symmetry.space_group_name_H-M   'P 1'
#
loop_
_entity.id
_entity.type
_entity.pdbx_description
1 polymer ?
#
loop_
_entity_poly.entity_id
_entity_poly.type
_entity_poly.pdbx_seq_one_letter_code
_entity_poly.pdbx_strand_id
1 'polypeptide(L)'
;MPNEDGSFTLYFGYMNSNWLEEFDVPIGPENDIQPGGPDQGQPTHFYPRRNPFLFTIRVPKDFGAKELIWTLTTHGRTQRVYASLKTDYQIDKQVISTEVGGDLGSLKDELRSNIPPELEVQGDTQRHVKVGELLTLVALAGDPDNLPARRDGKPQPRHPGKPTEQPRKPAAPRAESASAIANLVYRQPFSQAIASGPGLRMSWIVYRGNASTVQFSPDQFKTWTDSRPFANSPWSPPYTIPEPPPEGKWVTQITFQEPGTYVLRAVASDGSLFTYQNVTVTVTR
;
A
#
# COMPACT_ATOMS: atom_id res chain seq x y z
N MET A 1 3.75 -16.81 -3.32
CA MET A 1 4.61 -16.61 -4.51
C MET A 1 5.99 -17.19 -4.25
N PRO A 2 6.57 -18.00 -5.14
CA PRO A 2 7.94 -18.51 -4.99
C PRO A 2 8.97 -17.39 -5.13
N ASN A 3 10.10 -17.52 -4.44
CA ASN A 3 11.25 -16.62 -4.51
C ASN A 3 12.45 -17.33 -5.18
N GLU A 4 13.44 -16.57 -5.65
CA GLU A 4 14.61 -17.10 -6.38
C GLU A 4 15.46 -18.11 -5.56
N ASP A 5 15.53 -17.93 -4.24
CA ASP A 5 16.25 -18.84 -3.34
C ASP A 5 15.45 -20.12 -2.97
N GLY A 6 14.30 -20.33 -3.62
CA GLY A 6 13.40 -21.45 -3.40
C GLY A 6 12.48 -21.31 -2.19
N SER A 7 12.58 -20.22 -1.42
CA SER A 7 11.61 -19.92 -0.37
C SER A 7 10.29 -19.41 -0.97
N PHE A 8 9.26 -19.25 -0.14
CA PHE A 8 7.98 -18.71 -0.57
C PHE A 8 7.59 -17.47 0.23
N THR A 9 6.83 -16.58 -0.40
CA THR A 9 6.20 -15.41 0.22
C THR A 9 4.70 -15.65 0.29
N LEU A 10 4.14 -15.67 1.50
CA LEU A 10 2.71 -15.75 1.78
C LEU A 10 2.15 -14.33 1.93
N TYR A 11 0.92 -14.11 1.44
CA TYR A 11 0.28 -12.80 1.44
C TYR A 11 -0.95 -12.82 2.32
N PHE A 12 -1.12 -11.75 3.09
CA PHE A 12 -2.25 -11.58 4.00
C PHE A 12 -2.93 -10.24 3.73
N GLY A 13 -4.23 -10.22 3.89
CA GLY A 13 -5.05 -9.02 3.80
C GLY A 13 -6.34 -9.23 4.56
N TYR A 14 -7.15 -8.18 4.67
CA TYR A 14 -8.43 -8.26 5.36
C TYR A 14 -9.48 -7.37 4.71
N MET A 15 -10.72 -7.58 5.13
CA MET A 15 -11.84 -6.70 4.84
C MET A 15 -12.45 -6.21 6.16
N ASN A 16 -12.30 -4.93 6.46
CA ASN A 16 -13.05 -4.29 7.53
C ASN A 16 -14.40 -3.83 6.94
N SER A 17 -15.47 -4.52 7.34
CA SER A 17 -16.81 -4.27 6.81
C SER A 17 -17.47 -3.01 7.37
N ASN A 18 -16.88 -2.37 8.37
CA ASN A 18 -17.38 -1.12 8.93
C ASN A 18 -17.24 0.05 7.95
N TRP A 19 -18.09 1.07 8.16
CA TRP A 19 -18.06 2.29 7.37
C TRP A 19 -16.94 3.23 7.82
N LEU A 20 -16.88 3.54 9.12
CA LEU A 20 -15.91 4.49 9.69
C LEU A 20 -15.02 3.87 10.76
N GLU A 21 -15.52 2.84 11.45
CA GLU A 21 -14.79 2.26 12.58
C GLU A 21 -13.48 1.62 12.13
N GLU A 22 -12.41 2.07 12.76
CA GLU A 22 -11.06 1.51 12.69
C GLU A 22 -10.79 0.79 14.01
N PHE A 23 -9.87 -0.16 13.99
CA PHE A 23 -9.51 -0.91 15.20
C PHE A 23 -8.03 -0.76 15.52
N ASP A 24 -7.73 -0.66 16.81
CA ASP A 24 -6.39 -0.88 17.35
C ASP A 24 -6.40 -2.19 18.14
N VAL A 25 -5.72 -3.22 17.62
CA VAL A 25 -5.59 -4.53 18.26
C VAL A 25 -4.10 -4.85 18.41
N PRO A 26 -3.53 -4.69 19.61
CA PRO A 26 -2.12 -4.99 19.86
C PRO A 26 -1.78 -6.46 19.54
N ILE A 27 -0.52 -6.71 19.21
CA ILE A 27 -0.02 -8.09 19.06
C ILE A 27 -0.24 -8.85 20.38
N GLY A 28 -0.87 -10.02 20.30
CA GLY A 28 -1.25 -10.79 21.48
C GLY A 28 -2.35 -11.80 21.16
N PRO A 29 -3.04 -12.37 22.17
CA PRO A 29 -4.03 -13.43 21.98
C PRO A 29 -5.17 -13.08 21.01
N GLU A 30 -5.48 -11.79 20.87
CA GLU A 30 -6.51 -11.28 19.97
C GLU A 30 -5.98 -10.87 18.59
N ASN A 31 -4.67 -10.88 18.37
CA ASN A 31 -4.00 -10.59 17.10
C ASN A 31 -2.68 -11.36 17.02
N ASP A 32 -2.78 -12.63 16.65
CA ASP A 32 -1.72 -13.64 16.78
C ASP A 32 -1.55 -14.41 15.47
N ILE A 33 -0.30 -14.72 15.11
CA ILE A 33 0.02 -15.58 13.98
C ILE A 33 0.74 -16.82 14.46
N GLN A 34 0.22 -18.00 14.15
CA GLN A 34 0.84 -19.27 14.51
C GLN A 34 1.05 -20.17 13.29
N PRO A 35 2.04 -21.08 13.33
CA PRO A 35 3.10 -21.20 14.34
C PRO A 35 4.14 -20.06 14.28
N GLY A 36 4.85 -19.86 15.40
CA GLY A 36 6.03 -18.98 15.46
C GLY A 36 5.74 -17.54 15.91
N GLY A 37 4.53 -17.22 16.35
CA GLY A 37 4.18 -15.88 16.79
C GLY A 37 4.42 -15.60 18.28
N PRO A 38 3.68 -14.64 18.87
CA PRO A 38 2.50 -14.00 18.29
C PRO A 38 2.80 -12.98 17.21
N ASP A 39 4.01 -12.41 17.16
CA ASP A 39 4.39 -11.40 16.17
C ASP A 39 5.10 -12.02 14.97
N GLN A 40 4.51 -11.86 13.78
CA GLN A 40 5.10 -12.22 12.49
C GLN A 40 5.05 -11.02 11.52
N GLY A 41 4.88 -9.80 12.04
CA GLY A 41 4.84 -8.58 11.24
C GLY A 41 3.46 -8.09 10.84
N GLN A 42 2.37 -8.65 11.38
CA GLN A 42 0.98 -8.25 11.10
C GLN A 42 0.63 -6.83 11.63
N PRO A 43 -0.41 -6.14 11.12
CA PRO A 43 -0.76 -4.80 11.59
C PRO A 43 -1.29 -4.82 13.03
N THR A 44 -1.24 -3.68 13.70
CA THR A 44 -2.03 -3.47 14.94
C THR A 44 -3.09 -2.40 14.76
N HIS A 45 -3.06 -1.65 13.66
CA HIS A 45 -4.08 -0.67 13.31
C HIS A 45 -4.80 -1.12 12.03
N PHE A 46 -6.13 -1.10 12.05
CA PHE A 46 -6.99 -1.68 11.02
C PHE A 46 -7.94 -0.64 10.43
N TYR A 47 -7.52 -0.05 9.31
CA TYR A 47 -8.34 0.85 8.50
C TYR A 47 -9.61 0.18 7.94
N PRO A 48 -10.65 0.97 7.57
CA PRO A 48 -11.88 0.45 6.99
C PRO A 48 -11.67 -0.18 5.61
N ARG A 49 -12.71 -0.87 5.12
CA ARG A 49 -12.77 -1.43 3.76
C ARG A 49 -11.68 -2.48 3.49
N ARG A 50 -11.35 -2.67 2.21
CA ARG A 50 -10.54 -3.80 1.74
C ARG A 50 -9.07 -3.41 1.74
N ASN A 51 -8.27 -4.21 2.44
CA ASN A 51 -6.83 -4.07 2.56
C ASN A 51 -6.19 -5.36 2.00
N PRO A 52 -6.22 -5.56 0.66
CA PRO A 52 -5.70 -6.77 0.05
C PRO A 52 -4.16 -6.76 0.10
N PHE A 53 -3.55 -7.94 0.28
CA PHE A 53 -2.09 -8.12 0.22
C PHE A 53 -1.30 -7.16 1.14
N LEU A 54 -1.93 -6.73 2.25
CA LEU A 54 -1.42 -5.72 3.16
C LEU A 54 -0.03 -6.07 3.70
N PHE A 55 0.24 -7.32 4.05
CA PHE A 55 1.56 -7.73 4.51
C PHE A 55 1.90 -9.14 4.06
N THR A 56 3.18 -9.47 4.18
CA THR A 56 3.71 -10.75 3.72
C THR A 56 4.55 -11.42 4.79
N ILE A 57 4.59 -12.75 4.75
CA ILE A 57 5.48 -13.56 5.58
C ILE A 57 6.28 -14.48 4.65
N ARG A 58 7.61 -14.45 4.78
CA ARG A 58 8.51 -15.35 4.06
C ARG A 58 8.61 -16.67 4.81
N VAL A 59 8.34 -17.78 4.13
CA VAL A 59 8.47 -19.14 4.65
C VAL A 59 9.56 -19.89 3.89
N PRO A 60 10.23 -20.86 4.53
CA PRO A 60 11.36 -21.56 3.91
C PRO A 60 10.92 -22.51 2.79
N LYS A 61 11.90 -22.96 1.99
CA LYS A 61 11.66 -23.87 0.85
C LYS A 61 11.00 -25.21 1.23
N ASP A 62 11.19 -25.64 2.47
CA ASP A 62 10.67 -26.89 3.04
C ASP A 62 9.39 -26.68 3.87
N PHE A 63 8.69 -25.55 3.68
CA PHE A 63 7.42 -25.27 4.35
C PHE A 63 6.35 -26.35 4.07
N GLY A 64 6.37 -26.94 2.86
CA GLY A 64 5.55 -28.09 2.51
C GLY A 64 4.05 -27.82 2.66
N ALA A 65 3.33 -28.73 3.31
CA ALA A 65 1.88 -28.64 3.53
C ALA A 65 1.48 -27.92 4.83
N LYS A 66 2.43 -27.22 5.49
CA LYS A 66 2.14 -26.44 6.69
C LYS A 66 1.25 -25.23 6.35
N GLU A 67 0.65 -24.65 7.38
CA GLU A 67 -0.16 -23.44 7.26
C GLU A 67 0.31 -22.41 8.30
N LEU A 68 0.24 -21.12 7.95
CA LEU A 68 0.24 -20.03 8.91
C LEU A 68 -1.20 -19.58 9.13
N ILE A 69 -1.57 -19.38 10.39
CA ILE A 69 -2.91 -19.01 10.80
C ILE A 69 -2.82 -17.66 11.48
N TRP A 70 -3.43 -16.64 10.88
CA TRP A 70 -3.62 -15.35 11.51
C TRP A 70 -4.99 -15.31 12.19
N THR A 71 -5.00 -15.17 13.51
CA THR A 71 -6.19 -15.05 14.34
C THR A 71 -6.37 -13.60 14.76
N LEU A 72 -7.55 -13.05 14.49
CA LEU A 72 -7.94 -11.69 14.89
C LEU A 72 -9.27 -11.75 15.65
N THR A 73 -9.33 -11.17 16.84
CA THR A 73 -10.55 -11.03 17.63
C THR A 73 -10.86 -9.56 17.85
N THR A 74 -12.04 -9.12 17.42
CA THR A 74 -12.57 -7.78 17.67
C THR A 74 -14.02 -7.89 18.10
N HIS A 75 -14.45 -7.06 19.06
CA HIS A 75 -15.83 -7.09 19.58
C HIS A 75 -16.32 -8.50 19.96
N GLY A 76 -15.43 -9.31 20.56
CA GLY A 76 -15.73 -10.69 20.96
C GLY A 76 -15.92 -11.68 19.78
N ARG A 77 -15.67 -11.27 18.53
CA ARG A 77 -15.74 -12.13 17.35
C ARG A 77 -14.35 -12.46 16.84
N THR A 78 -14.06 -13.74 16.74
CA THR A 78 -12.79 -14.24 16.20
C THR A 78 -12.92 -14.61 14.71
N GLN A 79 -12.00 -14.10 13.91
CA GLN A 79 -11.78 -14.47 12.51
C GLN A 79 -10.40 -15.13 12.36
N ARG A 80 -10.27 -16.03 11.38
CA ARG A 80 -9.00 -16.69 11.07
C ARG A 80 -8.72 -16.67 9.57
N VAL A 81 -7.48 -16.34 9.21
CA VAL A 81 -6.97 -16.43 7.84
C VAL A 81 -5.91 -17.51 7.79
N TYR A 82 -6.03 -18.43 6.84
CA TYR A 82 -5.13 -19.55 6.65
C TYR A 82 -4.30 -19.33 5.39
N ALA A 83 -2.98 -19.29 5.52
CA ALA A 83 -2.07 -19.17 4.40
C ALA A 83 -1.26 -20.47 4.25
N SER A 84 -1.20 -20.99 3.03
CA SER A 84 -0.54 -22.25 2.70
C SER A 84 0.05 -22.20 1.29
N LEU A 85 0.80 -23.24 0.90
CA LEU A 85 1.32 -23.41 -0.46
C LEU A 85 0.41 -24.27 -1.36
N LYS A 86 -0.87 -24.40 -1.01
CA LYS A 86 -1.86 -25.06 -1.88
C LYS A 86 -1.96 -24.31 -3.21
N THR A 87 -2.09 -25.06 -4.30
CA THR A 87 -2.13 -24.52 -5.67
C THR A 87 -3.25 -23.50 -5.87
N ASP A 88 -4.40 -23.72 -5.24
CA ASP A 88 -5.56 -22.84 -5.34
C ASP A 88 -5.33 -21.46 -4.68
N TYR A 89 -4.27 -21.31 -3.87
CA TYR A 89 -3.87 -20.05 -3.23
C TYR A 89 -2.71 -19.37 -3.96
N GLN A 90 -2.32 -19.86 -5.13
CA GLN A 90 -1.21 -19.28 -5.87
C GLN A 90 -1.54 -17.86 -6.32
N ILE A 91 -0.66 -16.93 -5.93
CA ILE A 91 -0.72 -15.53 -6.32
C ILE A 91 0.47 -15.25 -7.24
N ASP A 92 0.19 -14.52 -8.33
CA ASP A 92 1.18 -13.88 -9.18
C ASP A 92 0.90 -12.37 -9.30
N LYS A 93 1.76 -11.66 -10.03
CA LYS A 93 1.63 -10.22 -10.25
C LYS A 93 0.34 -9.84 -10.99
N GLN A 94 -0.14 -10.69 -11.89
CA GLN A 94 -1.37 -10.43 -12.64
C GLN A 94 -2.60 -10.51 -11.72
N VAL A 95 -2.64 -11.52 -10.83
CA VAL A 95 -3.67 -11.64 -9.78
C VAL A 95 -3.68 -10.41 -8.88
N ILE A 96 -2.51 -9.98 -8.39
CA ILE A 96 -2.39 -8.77 -7.57
C ILE A 96 -2.97 -7.57 -8.30
N SER A 97 -2.52 -7.34 -9.54
CA SER A 97 -2.99 -6.24 -10.39
C SER A 97 -4.51 -6.22 -10.53
N THR A 98 -5.12 -7.34 -10.91
CA THR A 98 -6.57 -7.42 -11.08
C THR A 98 -7.33 -7.19 -9.77
N GLU A 99 -6.83 -7.72 -8.67
CA GLU A 99 -7.47 -7.65 -7.35
C GLU A 99 -7.42 -6.25 -6.74
N VAL A 100 -6.38 -5.47 -7.05
CA VAL A 100 -6.30 -4.04 -6.70
C VAL A 100 -6.94 -3.13 -7.76
N GLY A 101 -7.53 -3.68 -8.82
CA GLY A 101 -8.20 -2.91 -9.87
C GLY A 101 -7.25 -2.18 -10.82
N GLY A 102 -6.03 -2.67 -10.99
CA GLY A 102 -5.03 -2.16 -11.92
C GLY A 102 -5.51 -2.20 -13.37
N ASP A 103 -5.32 -1.09 -14.10
CA ASP A 103 -5.80 -0.91 -15.48
C ASP A 103 -7.25 -1.39 -15.69
N LEU A 104 -8.17 -1.06 -14.77
CA LEU A 104 -9.57 -1.49 -14.81
C LEU A 104 -9.79 -3.02 -14.72
N GLY A 105 -8.85 -3.77 -14.13
CA GLY A 105 -8.90 -5.23 -14.04
C GLY A 105 -8.44 -5.94 -15.33
N SER A 106 -7.64 -5.25 -16.14
CA SER A 106 -7.16 -5.73 -17.44
C SER A 106 -6.18 -6.91 -17.33
N LEU A 107 -6.29 -7.84 -18.30
CA LEU A 107 -5.42 -9.01 -18.46
C LEU A 107 -4.42 -8.85 -19.62
N LYS A 108 -4.13 -7.60 -20.03
CA LYS A 108 -3.19 -7.32 -21.12
C LYS A 108 -1.80 -7.90 -20.83
N ASP A 109 -1.18 -8.44 -21.86
CA ASP A 109 0.13 -9.08 -21.78
C ASP A 109 1.22 -8.15 -21.22
N GLU A 110 1.16 -6.86 -21.52
CA GLU A 110 2.14 -5.88 -21.02
C GLU A 110 2.14 -5.73 -19.49
N LEU A 111 0.98 -5.92 -18.84
CA LEU A 111 0.87 -5.83 -17.38
C LEU A 111 1.42 -7.08 -16.68
N ARG A 112 1.54 -8.22 -17.39
CA ARG A 112 2.18 -9.42 -16.83
C ARG A 112 3.68 -9.22 -16.59
N SER A 113 4.30 -8.35 -17.38
CA SER A 113 5.69 -7.94 -17.20
C SER A 113 5.87 -6.76 -16.25
N ASN A 114 4.79 -6.23 -15.65
CA ASN A 114 4.89 -5.07 -14.77
C ASN A 114 5.86 -5.33 -13.60
N ILE A 115 6.69 -4.35 -13.29
CA ILE A 115 7.63 -4.37 -12.18
C ILE A 115 7.11 -3.43 -11.10
N PRO A 116 6.96 -3.91 -9.84
CA PRO A 116 6.47 -3.06 -8.77
C PRO A 116 7.36 -1.82 -8.59
N PRO A 117 6.79 -0.69 -8.14
CA PRO A 117 7.58 0.50 -7.86
C PRO A 117 8.75 0.23 -6.92
N GLU A 118 9.86 0.88 -7.19
CA GLU A 118 11.00 0.94 -6.29
C GLU A 118 10.71 1.95 -5.18
N LEU A 119 11.14 1.65 -3.95
CA LEU A 119 10.92 2.49 -2.78
C LEU A 119 12.12 2.42 -1.84
N GLU A 120 12.62 3.59 -1.44
CA GLU A 120 13.65 3.76 -0.42
C GLU A 120 13.24 4.89 0.53
N VAL A 121 13.15 4.60 1.83
CA VAL A 121 13.03 5.60 2.89
C VAL A 121 14.42 5.99 3.39
N GLN A 122 14.73 7.28 3.36
CA GLN A 122 16.04 7.79 3.75
C GLN A 122 16.23 7.83 5.28
N GLY A 123 17.47 7.55 5.69
CA GLY A 123 17.93 7.48 7.08
C GLY A 123 17.64 6.12 7.74
N ASP A 124 17.86 6.00 9.05
CA ASP A 124 17.68 4.72 9.78
C ASP A 124 16.22 4.19 9.71
N THR A 125 15.97 2.94 10.06
CA THR A 125 14.58 2.43 10.15
C THR A 125 13.98 2.60 11.54
N GLN A 126 14.78 3.07 12.51
CA GLN A 126 14.38 3.41 13.87
C GLN A 126 14.52 4.93 14.07
N ARG A 127 13.49 5.56 14.63
CA ARG A 127 13.43 7.00 14.89
C ARG A 127 13.02 7.24 16.33
N HIS A 128 13.49 8.35 16.88
CA HIS A 128 13.13 8.82 18.21
C HIS A 128 12.73 10.28 18.13
N VAL A 129 11.57 10.63 18.70
CA VAL A 129 11.07 12.01 18.79
C VAL A 129 10.28 12.18 20.08
N LYS A 130 10.05 13.42 20.50
CA LYS A 130 9.13 13.74 21.59
C LYS A 130 7.72 13.99 21.08
N VAL A 131 6.73 13.88 21.96
CA VAL A 131 5.36 14.34 21.68
C VAL A 131 5.38 15.80 21.20
N GLY A 132 4.68 16.07 20.11
CA GLY A 132 4.61 17.39 19.46
C GLY A 132 5.85 17.78 18.64
N GLU A 133 6.95 17.04 18.72
CA GLU A 133 8.14 17.27 17.90
C GLU A 133 7.89 16.84 16.45
N LEU A 134 8.43 17.62 15.51
CA LEU A 134 8.26 17.38 14.09
C LEU A 134 9.27 16.34 13.59
N LEU A 135 8.79 15.19 13.15
CA LEU A 135 9.58 14.20 12.41
C LEU A 135 9.45 14.47 10.90
N THR A 136 10.56 14.63 10.19
CA THR A 136 10.56 14.69 8.72
C THR A 136 11.03 13.35 8.15
N LEU A 137 10.21 12.74 7.29
CA LEU A 137 10.56 11.56 6.52
C LEU A 137 10.69 11.93 5.04
N VAL A 138 11.69 11.33 4.40
CA VAL A 138 11.92 11.44 2.96
C VAL A 138 11.90 10.03 2.39
N ALA A 139 11.10 9.81 1.36
CA ALA A 139 11.16 8.60 0.57
C ALA A 139 11.41 8.91 -0.90
N LEU A 140 12.19 8.06 -1.54
CA LEU A 140 12.42 8.04 -2.96
C LEU A 140 11.58 6.90 -3.53
N ALA A 141 10.65 7.24 -4.42
CA ALA A 141 9.82 6.27 -5.11
C ALA A 141 10.00 6.42 -6.62
N GLY A 142 10.16 5.30 -7.32
CA GLY A 142 10.34 5.28 -8.77
C GLY A 142 9.54 4.16 -9.41
N ASP A 143 9.08 4.39 -10.62
CA ASP A 143 8.56 3.34 -11.48
C ASP A 143 9.70 2.94 -12.44
N PRO A 144 10.13 1.66 -12.49
CA PRO A 144 11.24 1.21 -13.32
C PRO A 144 10.87 0.94 -14.80
N ASP A 145 9.60 0.68 -15.13
CA ASP A 145 9.17 0.23 -16.47
C ASP A 145 8.08 1.13 -17.10
N ASN A 146 7.55 2.09 -16.33
CA ASN A 146 6.51 3.03 -16.70
C ASN A 146 5.14 2.36 -16.93
N LEU A 147 4.85 1.26 -16.22
CA LEU A 147 3.60 0.52 -16.30
C LEU A 147 2.85 0.50 -14.94
N PRO A 148 1.51 0.61 -14.95
CA PRO A 148 0.70 1.15 -16.03
C PRO A 148 1.02 2.63 -16.27
N ALA A 149 0.99 3.04 -17.54
CA ALA A 149 1.24 4.43 -17.90
C ALA A 149 0.21 5.37 -17.27
N ARG A 150 0.68 6.56 -16.87
CA ARG A 150 -0.17 7.64 -16.38
C ARG A 150 -1.19 8.07 -17.44
N ARG A 151 -2.35 8.55 -16.99
CA ARG A 151 -3.41 9.08 -17.87
C ARG A 151 -2.98 10.25 -18.73
N ASP A 152 -2.14 11.13 -18.18
CA ASP A 152 -1.60 12.29 -18.87
C ASP A 152 -0.51 11.92 -19.89
N GLY A 153 -0.11 10.66 -19.98
CA GLY A 153 0.94 10.15 -20.86
C GLY A 153 2.35 10.64 -20.49
N LYS A 154 2.51 11.39 -19.39
CA LYS A 154 3.82 11.84 -18.93
C LYS A 154 4.64 10.65 -18.42
N PRO A 155 5.97 10.66 -18.62
CA PRO A 155 6.83 9.64 -18.04
C PRO A 155 6.79 9.72 -16.51
N GLN A 156 6.91 8.56 -15.87
CA GLN A 156 6.98 8.45 -14.43
C GLN A 156 8.43 8.61 -13.94
N PRO A 157 8.66 9.20 -12.74
CA PRO A 157 9.99 9.31 -12.18
C PRO A 157 10.65 7.94 -12.01
N ARG A 158 11.95 7.90 -12.21
CA ARG A 158 12.79 6.73 -11.91
C ARG A 158 13.38 6.86 -10.52
N HIS A 159 13.69 5.73 -9.89
CA HIS A 159 14.41 5.76 -8.63
C HIS A 159 15.84 6.25 -8.86
N PRO A 160 16.37 7.17 -8.03
CA PRO A 160 17.75 7.61 -8.13
C PRO A 160 18.74 6.43 -8.05
N GLY A 161 19.72 6.38 -8.96
CA GLY A 161 20.80 5.39 -8.95
C GLY A 161 20.43 3.96 -9.37
N LYS A 162 19.19 3.71 -9.82
CA LYS A 162 18.75 2.38 -10.29
C LYS A 162 18.85 2.25 -11.82
N PRO A 163 19.27 1.07 -12.34
CA PRO A 163 19.31 0.82 -13.78
C PRO A 163 17.93 0.97 -14.41
N THR A 164 17.89 1.46 -15.64
CA THR A 164 16.65 1.54 -16.42
C THR A 164 16.41 0.20 -17.11
N GLU A 165 15.23 -0.40 -16.92
CA GLU A 165 14.72 -1.31 -17.94
C GLU A 165 14.23 -0.50 -19.14
N GLN A 166 14.39 -1.05 -20.34
CA GLN A 166 14.13 -0.33 -21.60
C GLN A 166 12.71 0.26 -21.58
N PRO A 167 12.55 1.59 -21.65
CA PRO A 167 11.24 2.19 -21.67
C PRO A 167 10.51 1.74 -22.94
N ARG A 168 9.40 1.01 -22.79
CA ARG A 168 8.44 0.85 -23.89
C ARG A 168 7.86 2.22 -24.21
N LYS A 169 7.65 2.49 -25.51
CA LYS A 169 7.11 3.77 -26.02
C LYS A 169 5.92 4.22 -25.15
N PRO A 170 5.94 5.44 -24.60
CA PRO A 170 4.80 5.94 -23.83
C PRO A 170 3.53 5.93 -24.70
N ALA A 171 2.42 5.54 -24.11
CA ALA A 171 1.11 5.64 -24.76
C ALA A 171 0.84 7.11 -25.14
N ALA A 172 0.12 7.33 -26.23
CA ALA A 172 -0.22 8.69 -26.66
C ALA A 172 -0.98 9.41 -25.52
N PRO A 173 -0.57 10.64 -25.15
CA PRO A 173 -1.19 11.35 -24.03
C PRO A 173 -2.66 11.63 -24.32
N ARG A 174 -3.53 11.36 -23.34
CA ARG A 174 -4.91 11.85 -23.39
C ARG A 174 -4.92 13.22 -22.74
N ALA A 175 -5.04 14.27 -23.54
CA ALA A 175 -5.07 15.64 -23.03
C ALA A 175 -6.33 15.84 -22.16
N GLU A 176 -6.15 15.98 -20.84
CA GLU A 176 -7.20 16.46 -19.93
C GLU A 176 -6.98 17.96 -19.66
N SER A 177 -7.95 18.80 -19.99
CA SER A 177 -7.87 20.24 -19.75
C SER A 177 -8.14 20.55 -18.27
N ALA A 178 -7.54 21.62 -17.73
CA ALA A 178 -7.84 22.10 -16.36
C ALA A 178 -9.35 22.40 -16.16
N SER A 179 -10.07 22.78 -17.22
CA SER A 179 -11.53 22.94 -17.20
C SER A 179 -12.31 21.62 -17.05
N ALA A 180 -11.72 20.48 -17.41
CA ALA A 180 -12.29 19.16 -17.16
C ALA A 180 -12.18 18.77 -15.68
N ILE A 181 -11.10 19.18 -15.00
CA ILE A 181 -10.87 18.92 -13.56
C ILE A 181 -11.86 19.69 -12.69
N ALA A 182 -12.11 20.97 -12.98
CA ALA A 182 -13.07 21.78 -12.21
C ALA A 182 -14.53 21.25 -12.29
N ASN A 183 -14.89 20.59 -13.40
CA ASN A 183 -16.23 20.02 -13.59
C ASN A 183 -16.41 18.61 -13.00
N LEU A 184 -15.34 17.93 -12.58
CA LEU A 184 -15.41 16.57 -12.01
C LEU A 184 -16.17 16.52 -10.68
N VAL A 185 -16.14 17.61 -9.90
CA VAL A 185 -16.85 17.71 -8.60
C VAL A 185 -18.37 17.80 -8.79
N TYR A 186 -18.84 18.39 -9.89
CA TYR A 186 -20.26 18.64 -10.17
C TYR A 186 -20.91 17.56 -11.05
N ARG A 187 -20.13 16.60 -11.56
CA ARG A 187 -20.66 15.44 -12.28
C ARG A 187 -20.95 14.32 -11.29
N GLN A 188 -22.07 13.63 -11.49
CA GLN A 188 -22.40 12.45 -10.70
C GLN A 188 -21.23 11.45 -10.78
N PRO A 189 -20.64 11.06 -9.64
CA PRO A 189 -19.56 10.09 -9.62
C PRO A 189 -20.04 8.77 -10.22
N PHE A 190 -19.28 8.23 -11.17
CA PHE A 190 -19.61 6.97 -11.83
C PHE A 190 -18.35 6.11 -11.95
N SER A 191 -18.49 4.83 -11.63
CA SER A 191 -17.49 3.81 -11.91
C SER A 191 -18.21 2.51 -12.25
N GLN A 192 -17.85 1.87 -13.37
CA GLN A 192 -18.43 0.57 -13.76
C GLN A 192 -17.89 -0.58 -12.92
N ALA A 193 -16.63 -0.47 -12.49
CA ALA A 193 -15.93 -1.43 -11.65
C ALA A 193 -15.05 -0.68 -10.63
N ILE A 194 -14.61 -1.37 -9.57
CA ILE A 194 -13.56 -0.84 -8.71
C ILE A 194 -12.27 -0.83 -9.51
N ALA A 195 -11.64 0.34 -9.65
CA ALA A 195 -10.39 0.47 -10.37
C ALA A 195 -9.46 1.43 -9.64
N SER A 196 -8.18 1.09 -9.59
CA SER A 196 -7.14 1.99 -9.12
C SER A 196 -6.76 2.95 -10.23
N GLY A 197 -6.55 4.22 -9.90
CA GLY A 197 -5.88 5.15 -10.81
C GLY A 197 -4.48 4.65 -11.20
N PRO A 198 -4.11 4.70 -12.49
CA PRO A 198 -2.78 4.31 -12.95
C PRO A 198 -1.75 5.41 -12.70
N GLY A 199 -0.51 5.01 -12.49
CA GLY A 199 0.63 5.87 -12.27
C GLY A 199 1.15 5.83 -10.82
N LEU A 200 2.44 6.12 -10.72
CA LEU A 200 3.24 6.15 -9.52
C LEU A 200 2.65 7.14 -8.53
N ARG A 201 2.47 6.67 -7.31
CA ARG A 201 2.05 7.45 -6.17
C ARG A 201 2.67 6.85 -4.91
N MET A 202 2.85 7.67 -3.89
CA MET A 202 3.33 7.23 -2.59
C MET A 202 2.46 7.84 -1.48
N SER A 203 2.16 7.06 -0.45
CA SER A 203 1.58 7.59 0.79
C SER A 203 2.08 6.84 2.03
N TRP A 204 2.05 7.55 3.15
CA TRP A 204 2.27 6.99 4.48
C TRP A 204 0.97 6.57 5.15
N ILE A 205 1.04 5.48 5.93
CA ILE A 205 -0.01 5.09 6.88
C ILE A 205 0.61 4.74 8.23
N VAL A 206 -0.21 4.76 9.27
CA VAL A 206 0.13 4.13 10.55
C VAL A 206 -0.23 2.65 10.44
N TYR A 207 0.80 1.80 10.41
CA TYR A 207 0.67 0.35 10.30
C TYR A 207 0.54 -0.33 11.67
N ARG A 208 1.23 0.23 12.68
CA ARG A 208 1.08 -0.13 14.09
C ARG A 208 1.11 1.12 14.97
N GLY A 209 0.40 1.05 16.09
CA GLY A 209 0.14 2.17 17.00
C GLY A 209 -1.18 2.88 16.70
N ASN A 210 -1.59 3.79 17.58
CA ASN A 210 -2.85 4.52 17.48
C ASN A 210 -2.77 5.56 16.34
N ALA A 211 -3.47 5.33 15.24
CA ALA A 211 -3.42 6.25 14.10
C ALA A 211 -4.06 7.62 14.38
N SER A 212 -5.01 7.71 15.33
CA SER A 212 -5.73 8.96 15.61
C SER A 212 -4.86 10.04 16.26
N THR A 213 -3.67 9.68 16.74
CA THR A 213 -2.72 10.59 17.42
C THR A 213 -1.56 11.01 16.51
N VAL A 214 -1.57 10.58 15.24
CA VAL A 214 -0.52 10.86 14.26
C VAL A 214 -1.08 11.76 13.17
N GLN A 215 -0.43 12.90 12.94
CA GLN A 215 -0.78 13.79 11.83
C GLN A 215 0.34 13.81 10.80
N PHE A 216 -0.03 13.68 9.52
CA PHE A 216 0.89 13.83 8.40
C PHE A 216 0.67 15.19 7.73
N SER A 217 1.74 15.78 7.19
CA SER A 217 1.70 16.96 6.34
C SER A 217 2.66 16.79 5.16
N PRO A 218 2.19 16.86 3.90
CA PRO A 218 0.79 17.02 3.51
C PRO A 218 -0.07 15.81 3.92
N ASP A 219 -1.40 15.98 3.85
CA ASP A 219 -2.34 14.87 4.05
C ASP A 219 -2.05 13.73 3.07
N GLN A 220 -2.10 12.50 3.58
CA GLN A 220 -1.84 11.29 2.80
C GLN A 220 -3.14 10.76 2.22
N PHE A 221 -3.11 10.23 0.99
CA PHE A 221 -4.25 9.53 0.42
C PHE A 221 -4.25 8.08 0.92
N LYS A 222 -5.43 7.44 0.88
CA LYS A 222 -5.59 6.06 1.35
C LYS A 222 -4.77 5.09 0.51
N THR A 223 -4.06 4.19 1.18
CA THR A 223 -3.32 3.08 0.54
C THR A 223 -4.14 1.79 0.46
N TRP A 224 -5.43 1.85 0.79
CA TRP A 224 -6.35 0.72 0.80
C TRP A 224 -7.59 1.00 -0.06
N THR A 225 -8.26 -0.06 -0.49
CA THR A 225 -9.35 0.03 -1.48
C THR A 225 -10.62 0.58 -0.83
N ASP A 226 -10.82 1.88 -0.98
CA ASP A 226 -12.04 2.59 -0.63
C ASP A 226 -12.66 3.22 -1.89
N SER A 227 -13.75 2.63 -2.38
CA SER A 227 -14.43 3.05 -3.61
C SER A 227 -15.57 4.05 -3.37
N ARG A 228 -15.77 4.47 -2.12
CA ARG A 228 -16.81 5.46 -1.79
C ARG A 228 -16.43 6.80 -2.41
N PRO A 229 -17.37 7.54 -3.03
CA PRO A 229 -17.05 8.83 -3.61
C PRO A 229 -16.41 9.81 -2.62
N PHE A 230 -15.48 10.63 -3.11
CA PHE A 230 -14.76 11.65 -2.34
C PHE A 230 -13.95 11.13 -1.13
N ALA A 231 -13.58 9.85 -1.12
CA ALA A 231 -12.95 9.22 0.04
C ALA A 231 -11.42 9.46 0.17
N ASN A 232 -10.84 10.41 -0.58
CA ASN A 232 -9.39 10.63 -0.71
C ASN A 232 -8.62 9.32 -0.99
N SER A 233 -9.12 8.56 -1.97
CA SER A 233 -8.66 7.21 -2.28
C SER A 233 -8.41 7.08 -3.78
N PRO A 234 -7.33 6.42 -4.21
CA PRO A 234 -7.06 6.10 -5.62
C PRO A 234 -8.16 5.28 -6.32
N TRP A 235 -9.10 4.71 -5.56
CA TRP A 235 -10.25 3.92 -6.04
C TRP A 235 -11.58 4.69 -6.02
N SER A 236 -11.59 5.91 -5.49
CA SER A 236 -12.80 6.69 -5.22
C SER A 236 -13.03 7.74 -6.31
N PRO A 237 -14.18 7.78 -6.99
CA PRO A 237 -14.50 8.88 -7.89
C PRO A 237 -14.85 10.18 -7.13
N PRO A 238 -14.48 11.37 -7.63
CA PRO A 238 -13.45 11.58 -8.66
C PRO A 238 -12.07 11.23 -8.09
N TYR A 239 -11.28 10.44 -8.83
CA TYR A 239 -9.88 10.21 -8.49
C TYR A 239 -8.98 10.89 -9.50
N THR A 240 -8.07 11.71 -8.98
CA THR A 240 -6.94 12.28 -9.71
C THR A 240 -5.69 11.80 -9.00
N ILE A 241 -4.83 11.08 -9.71
CA ILE A 241 -3.50 10.73 -9.17
C ILE A 241 -2.61 11.97 -9.32
N PRO A 242 -2.07 12.53 -8.23
CA PRO A 242 -1.19 13.69 -8.33
C PRO A 242 0.01 13.42 -9.23
N GLU A 243 0.59 14.48 -9.79
CA GLU A 243 1.90 14.38 -10.43
C GLU A 243 2.95 14.05 -9.35
N PRO A 244 3.76 12.99 -9.53
CA PRO A 244 4.85 12.70 -8.62
C PRO A 244 5.77 13.92 -8.48
N PRO A 245 6.34 14.13 -7.28
CA PRO A 245 7.33 15.18 -7.09
C PRO A 245 8.56 14.93 -7.99
N PRO A 246 9.31 16.00 -8.33
CA PRO A 246 10.58 15.88 -9.04
C PRO A 246 11.49 14.82 -8.40
N GLU A 247 12.18 14.07 -9.24
CA GLU A 247 13.11 13.00 -8.82
C GLU A 247 12.45 11.88 -7.97
N GLY A 248 11.12 11.82 -7.92
CA GLY A 248 10.40 10.83 -7.11
C GLY A 248 10.59 11.04 -5.60
N LYS A 249 10.97 12.25 -5.17
CA LYS A 249 11.29 12.57 -3.77
C LYS A 249 10.05 13.07 -3.00
N TRP A 250 9.49 12.20 -2.17
CA TRP A 250 8.33 12.48 -1.32
C TRP A 250 8.80 12.91 0.06
N VAL A 251 8.50 14.14 0.45
CA VAL A 251 8.82 14.68 1.78
C VAL A 251 7.54 14.78 2.60
N THR A 252 7.54 14.25 3.81
CA THR A 252 6.38 14.27 4.70
C THR A 252 6.83 14.63 6.12
N GLN A 253 6.13 15.59 6.71
CA GLN A 253 6.28 15.96 8.10
C GLN A 253 5.23 15.25 8.94
N ILE A 254 5.61 14.82 10.13
CA ILE A 254 4.79 13.98 11.00
C ILE A 254 4.89 14.50 12.43
N THR A 255 3.74 14.60 13.10
CA THR A 255 3.68 14.90 14.54
C THR A 255 2.88 13.84 15.27
N PHE A 256 3.27 13.58 16.52
CA PHE A 256 2.65 12.58 17.38
C PHE A 256 2.11 13.27 18.63
N GLN A 257 0.86 12.97 18.99
CA GLN A 257 0.18 13.57 20.14
C GLN A 257 0.29 12.73 21.41
N GLU A 258 0.72 11.48 21.30
CA GLU A 258 0.87 10.56 22.44
C GLU A 258 2.19 9.79 22.38
N PRO A 259 2.83 9.53 23.53
CA PRO A 259 4.01 8.68 23.60
C PRO A 259 3.65 7.23 23.26
N GLY A 260 4.58 6.49 22.67
CA GLY A 260 4.34 5.12 22.24
C GLY A 260 5.34 4.64 21.21
N THR A 261 5.13 3.41 20.72
CA THR A 261 5.87 2.88 19.57
C THR A 261 4.92 2.76 18.40
N TYR A 262 5.28 3.43 17.30
CA TYR A 262 4.52 3.45 16.06
C TYR A 262 5.32 2.77 14.97
N VAL A 263 4.65 2.06 14.08
CA VAL A 263 5.23 1.64 12.80
C VAL A 263 4.53 2.41 11.71
N LEU A 264 5.27 3.31 11.08
CA LEU A 264 4.82 4.02 9.90
C LEU A 264 5.20 3.21 8.66
N ARG A 265 4.30 3.13 7.69
CA ARG A 265 4.54 2.41 6.45
C ARG A 265 4.41 3.35 5.26
N ALA A 266 5.49 3.50 4.51
CA ALA A 266 5.44 4.07 3.18
C ALA A 266 4.96 3.00 2.21
N VAL A 267 4.02 3.36 1.32
CA VAL A 267 3.52 2.49 0.25
C VAL A 267 3.66 3.23 -1.07
N ALA A 268 4.49 2.72 -1.97
CA ALA A 268 4.58 3.17 -3.35
C ALA A 268 3.74 2.24 -4.24
N SER A 269 2.91 2.78 -5.13
CA SER A 269 2.07 2.00 -6.05
C SER A 269 2.01 2.66 -7.42
N ASP A 270 1.97 1.85 -8.47
CA ASP A 270 1.70 2.28 -9.86
C ASP A 270 0.20 2.12 -10.22
N GLY A 271 -0.61 1.60 -9.30
CA GLY A 271 -2.03 1.28 -9.49
C GLY A 271 -2.33 -0.18 -9.83
N SER A 272 -1.33 -0.97 -10.16
CA SER A 272 -1.40 -2.42 -10.40
C SER A 272 -0.54 -3.21 -9.43
N LEU A 273 0.65 -2.71 -9.11
CA LEU A 273 1.56 -3.28 -8.13
C LEU A 273 1.95 -2.22 -7.10
N PHE A 274 2.60 -2.68 -6.03
CA PHE A 274 3.03 -1.83 -4.95
C PHE A 274 4.21 -2.44 -4.19
N THR A 275 4.97 -1.57 -3.54
CA THR A 275 6.07 -1.90 -2.61
C THR A 275 5.85 -1.10 -1.34
N TYR A 276 6.27 -1.64 -0.20
CA TYR A 276 6.19 -0.93 1.08
C TYR A 276 7.49 -1.01 1.87
N GLN A 277 7.72 -0.01 2.72
CA GLN A 277 8.82 0.01 3.68
C GLN A 277 8.33 0.58 5.01
N ASN A 278 8.77 -0.03 6.11
CA ASN A 278 8.37 0.35 7.46
C ASN A 278 9.46 1.16 8.16
N VAL A 279 9.05 2.16 8.95
CA VAL A 279 9.88 2.89 9.90
C VAL A 279 9.25 2.75 11.27
N THR A 280 10.03 2.35 12.26
CA THR A 280 9.59 2.32 13.65
C THR A 280 9.96 3.64 14.32
N VAL A 281 9.01 4.26 15.00
CA VAL A 281 9.19 5.53 15.71
C VAL A 281 8.86 5.30 17.18
N THR A 282 9.83 5.55 18.04
CA THR A 282 9.63 5.62 19.49
C THR A 282 9.37 7.07 19.87
N VAL A 283 8.18 7.35 20.39
CA VAL A 283 7.76 8.68 20.82
C VAL A 283 7.82 8.73 22.35
N THR A 284 8.65 9.62 22.88
CA THR A 284 8.74 9.87 24.33
C THR A 284 7.94 11.10 24.72
N ARG A 285 7.72 11.27 26.01
CA ARG A 285 7.22 12.54 26.56
C ARG A 285 8.18 13.69 26.30
#